data_AF-A0A9D5FSQ9-F1
#
_entry.id   AF-A0A9D5FSQ9-F1
#
_cell.length_a   1.000
_cell.length_b   1.000
_cell.length_c   1.000
_cell.angle_alpha   90.00
_cell.angle_beta   90.00
_cell.angle_gamma   90.00
#
_symmetry.space_group_name_H-M   'P 1'
#
loop_
_entity.id
_entity.type
_entity.pdbx_description
1 polymer ?
#
loop_
_entity_poly.entity_id
_entity_poly.type
_entity_poly.pdbx_seq_one_letter_code
_entity_poly.pdbx_strand_id
1 'polypeptide(L)'
;MKSIIIFMSIALSVLLSACGQGYKTHKIVENFLEQQMKVAEYNVIEWGKTDSTFHVSPDALAQMRRQGNTLVKRSISYQEATNKLNYITVKYVNGTTAQDTVSQTFYLNDELTGVVAFKNNQ
;
A
#
# COMPACT_ATOMS: atom_id res chain seq x y z
N MET A 1 26.45 54.75 7.77
CA MET A 1 25.93 54.59 6.40
C MET A 1 25.90 53.09 6.11
N LYS A 2 24.70 52.50 6.03
CA LYS A 2 24.15 51.83 4.82
C LYS A 2 24.94 50.57 4.43
N SER A 3 24.40 49.38 4.23
CA SER A 3 23.06 48.80 4.19
C SER A 3 23.24 47.31 3.85
N ILE A 4 22.42 46.41 4.42
CA ILE A 4 21.65 45.31 3.77
C ILE A 4 22.47 44.32 2.87
N ILE A 5 22.39 42.99 3.00
CA ILE A 5 21.45 42.08 2.29
C ILE A 5 21.88 40.64 2.66
N ILE A 6 21.14 39.97 3.56
CA ILE A 6 20.12 38.92 3.33
C ILE A 6 20.71 37.50 3.32
N PHE A 7 20.35 36.76 4.38
CA PHE A 7 20.42 35.31 4.53
C PHE A 7 19.83 34.60 3.29
N MET A 8 20.68 33.92 2.54
CA MET A 8 20.28 33.14 1.38
C MET A 8 20.16 31.65 1.75
N SER A 9 18.94 31.14 1.57
CA SER A 9 18.62 29.74 1.23
C SER A 9 18.55 28.69 2.34
N ILE A 10 17.42 28.65 3.05
CA ILE A 10 16.83 27.39 3.56
C ILE A 10 15.35 27.38 3.19
N ALA A 11 15.01 26.96 1.98
CA ALA A 11 13.64 26.60 1.62
C ALA A 11 13.61 25.80 0.30
N LEU A 12 14.01 24.52 0.33
CA LEU A 12 13.65 23.61 -0.77
C LEU A 12 13.42 22.14 -0.38
N SER A 13 13.39 21.76 0.90
CA SER A 13 13.27 20.35 1.29
C SER A 13 11.83 19.83 1.47
N VAL A 14 10.78 20.63 1.26
CA VAL A 14 9.40 20.23 1.65
C VAL A 14 8.62 19.47 0.56
N LEU A 15 9.14 19.35 -0.66
CA LEU A 15 8.39 18.71 -1.77
C LEU A 15 8.62 17.20 -1.95
N LEU A 16 9.50 16.57 -1.15
CA LEU A 16 9.87 15.15 -1.31
C LEU A 16 9.05 14.17 -0.45
N SER A 17 8.26 14.65 0.52
CA SER A 17 7.54 13.80 1.47
C SER A 17 6.39 13.00 0.82
N ALA A 18 5.63 13.61 -0.10
CA ALA A 18 4.51 12.96 -0.76
C ALA A 18 4.95 11.86 -1.76
N CYS A 19 6.07 12.07 -2.46
CA CYS A 19 6.62 11.08 -3.39
C CYS A 19 7.19 9.86 -2.63
N GLY A 20 7.85 10.10 -1.49
CA GLY A 20 8.44 9.04 -0.66
C GLY A 20 7.39 8.08 -0.08
N GLN A 21 6.22 8.59 0.31
CA GLN A 21 5.16 7.77 0.90
C GLN A 21 4.50 6.83 -0.13
N GLY A 22 4.28 7.31 -1.36
CA GLY A 22 3.78 6.47 -2.46
C GLY A 22 4.76 5.34 -2.80
N TYR A 23 6.05 5.66 -2.96
CA TYR A 23 7.09 4.66 -3.22
C TYR A 23 7.15 3.58 -2.12
N LYS A 24 7.13 4.00 -0.84
CA LYS A 24 7.14 3.06 0.30
C LYS A 24 5.91 2.15 0.30
N THR A 25 4.74 2.70 0.01
CA THR A 25 3.47 1.95 -0.08
C THR A 25 3.53 0.90 -1.19
N HIS A 26 3.99 1.27 -2.38
CA HIS A 26 4.14 0.34 -3.51
C HIS A 26 5.07 -0.81 -3.14
N LYS A 27 6.25 -0.51 -2.56
CA LYS A 27 7.22 -1.53 -2.14
C LYS A 27 6.67 -2.53 -1.11
N ILE A 28 5.86 -2.06 -0.17
CA ILE A 28 5.22 -2.96 0.81
C ILE A 28 4.24 -3.91 0.10
N VAL A 29 3.46 -3.41 -0.84
CA VAL A 29 2.49 -4.23 -1.57
C VAL A 29 3.17 -5.19 -2.54
N GLU A 30 4.20 -4.77 -3.27
CA GLU A 30 5.04 -5.65 -4.12
C GLU A 30 5.60 -6.82 -3.29
N ASN A 31 6.24 -6.51 -2.16
CA ASN A 31 6.79 -7.54 -1.26
C ASN A 31 5.69 -8.50 -0.76
N PHE A 32 4.50 -7.99 -0.47
CA PHE A 32 3.38 -8.81 -0.04
C PHE A 32 2.90 -9.75 -1.16
N LEU A 33 2.75 -9.25 -2.39
CA LEU A 33 2.37 -10.04 -3.55
C LEU A 33 3.38 -11.18 -3.80
N GLU A 34 4.68 -10.89 -3.74
CA GLU A 34 5.74 -11.87 -4.02
C GLU A 34 5.86 -12.95 -2.93
N GLN A 35 5.86 -12.51 -1.67
CA GLN A 35 6.19 -13.38 -0.54
C GLN A 35 4.99 -14.15 0.00
N GLN A 36 3.79 -13.58 -0.11
CA GLN A 36 2.59 -14.11 0.57
C GLN A 36 1.54 -14.65 -0.40
N MET A 37 1.25 -13.98 -1.52
CA MET A 37 0.13 -14.35 -2.39
C MET A 37 0.42 -15.58 -3.25
N LYS A 38 -0.58 -16.42 -3.55
CA LYS A 38 -0.46 -17.56 -4.49
C LYS A 38 -0.38 -17.11 -5.95
N VAL A 39 0.55 -16.22 -6.26
CA VAL A 39 0.80 -15.72 -7.61
C VAL A 39 2.16 -16.22 -8.05
N ALA A 40 2.19 -16.95 -9.17
CA ALA A 40 3.43 -17.50 -9.73
C ALA A 40 4.23 -16.41 -10.44
N GLU A 41 3.54 -15.61 -11.26
CA GLU A 41 4.04 -14.43 -11.94
C GLU A 41 2.93 -13.37 -11.93
N TYR A 42 3.28 -12.10 -11.70
CA TYR A 42 2.35 -10.99 -11.82
C TYR A 42 2.94 -9.84 -12.62
N ASN A 43 2.07 -9.12 -13.31
CA ASN A 43 2.40 -7.86 -13.95
C ASN A 43 1.44 -6.77 -13.46
N VAL A 44 1.95 -5.76 -12.75
CA VAL A 44 1.13 -4.64 -12.30
C VAL A 44 0.77 -3.77 -13.50
N ILE A 45 -0.52 -3.62 -13.73
CA ILE A 45 -1.08 -2.77 -14.80
C ILE A 45 -1.32 -1.36 -14.27
N GLU A 46 -1.78 -1.24 -13.03
CA GLU A 46 -2.18 0.04 -12.46
C GLU A 46 -1.94 0.10 -10.95
N TRP A 47 -1.28 1.17 -10.52
CA TRP A 47 -1.20 1.61 -9.14
C TRP A 47 -2.22 2.74 -8.93
N GLY A 48 -3.18 2.51 -8.03
CA GLY A 48 -4.08 3.56 -7.58
C GLY A 48 -3.38 4.61 -6.73
N LYS A 49 -4.06 5.73 -6.48
CA LYS A 49 -3.58 6.73 -5.53
C LYS A 49 -3.57 6.16 -4.11
N THR A 50 -2.50 6.40 -3.36
CA THR A 50 -2.46 6.14 -1.92
C THR A 50 -3.29 7.17 -1.18
N ASP A 51 -4.16 6.71 -0.28
CA ASP A 51 -4.95 7.56 0.61
C ASP A 51 -5.02 6.91 2.01
N SER A 52 -5.77 7.52 2.92
CA SER A 52 -5.91 7.03 4.30
C SER A 52 -7.36 7.05 4.77
N THR A 53 -7.65 6.25 5.80
CA THR A 53 -8.98 6.15 6.39
C THR A 53 -8.90 5.84 7.89
N PHE A 54 -9.91 6.27 8.64
CA PHE A 54 -10.13 5.93 10.04
C PHE A 54 -11.36 5.01 10.23
N HIS A 55 -11.98 4.58 9.12
CA HIS A 55 -13.32 3.99 9.12
C HIS A 55 -13.34 2.50 8.79
N VAL A 56 -12.26 1.77 9.11
CA VAL A 56 -12.22 0.31 8.95
C VAL A 56 -12.36 -0.33 10.34
N SER A 57 -13.48 -0.99 10.59
CA SER A 57 -13.73 -1.63 11.88
C SER A 57 -12.89 -2.90 12.07
N PRO A 58 -12.66 -3.34 13.32
CA PRO A 58 -12.03 -4.63 13.60
C PRO A 58 -12.72 -5.82 12.94
N ASP A 59 -14.05 -5.83 12.89
CA ASP A 59 -14.83 -6.89 12.23
C ASP A 59 -14.61 -6.90 10.71
N ALA A 60 -14.55 -5.73 10.08
CA ALA A 60 -14.23 -5.61 8.66
C ALA A 60 -12.80 -6.12 8.39
N LEU A 61 -11.82 -5.79 9.23
CA LEU A 61 -10.47 -6.33 9.13
C LEU A 61 -10.45 -7.85 9.29
N ALA A 62 -11.17 -8.39 10.27
CA ALA A 62 -11.26 -9.83 10.47
C ALA A 62 -11.88 -10.54 9.26
N GLN A 63 -12.93 -9.96 8.66
CA GLN A 63 -13.55 -10.50 7.44
C GLN A 63 -12.58 -10.47 6.26
N MET A 64 -11.90 -9.34 6.01
CA MET A 64 -10.89 -9.20 4.96
C MET A 64 -9.77 -10.23 5.12
N ARG A 65 -9.25 -10.41 6.35
CA ARG A 65 -8.22 -11.41 6.65
C ARG A 65 -8.69 -12.84 6.38
N ARG A 66 -9.93 -13.19 6.76
CA ARG A 66 -10.51 -14.51 6.47
C ARG A 66 -10.61 -14.78 4.97
N GLN A 67 -11.08 -13.80 4.19
CA GLN A 67 -11.17 -13.91 2.73
C GLN A 67 -9.78 -13.99 2.09
N GLY A 68 -8.87 -13.08 2.48
CA GLY A 68 -7.51 -13.01 1.97
C GLY A 68 -6.68 -14.26 2.26
N ASN A 69 -6.90 -14.93 3.39
CA ASN A 69 -6.21 -16.17 3.74
C ASN A 69 -6.45 -17.32 2.75
N THR A 70 -7.50 -17.26 1.91
CA THR A 70 -7.72 -18.25 0.85
C THR A 70 -6.75 -18.09 -0.33
N LEU A 71 -6.21 -16.88 -0.51
CA LEU A 71 -5.44 -16.43 -1.68
C LEU A 71 -3.92 -16.47 -1.48
N VAL A 72 -3.44 -16.97 -0.33
CA VAL A 72 -2.04 -16.86 0.12
C VAL A 72 -1.36 -18.20 0.33
N LYS A 73 -0.05 -18.28 0.04
CA LYS A 73 0.73 -19.53 0.00
C LYS A 73 0.74 -20.25 1.37
N ARG A 74 0.65 -19.48 2.46
CA ARG A 74 0.71 -19.92 3.86
C ARG A 74 -0.02 -18.91 4.76
N SER A 75 -0.18 -19.23 6.04
CA SER A 75 -0.73 -18.29 7.02
C SER A 75 0.04 -16.95 6.98
N ILE A 76 -0.68 -15.83 6.82
CA ILE A 76 -0.09 -14.50 6.76
C ILE A 76 0.16 -13.97 8.17
N SER A 77 1.36 -13.41 8.38
CA SER A 77 1.63 -12.52 9.50
C SER A 77 1.25 -11.09 9.11
N TYR A 78 -0.01 -10.73 9.33
CA TYR A 78 -0.47 -9.35 9.10
C TYR A 78 0.17 -8.43 10.13
N GLN A 79 0.36 -7.16 9.77
CA GLN A 79 0.72 -6.14 10.76
C GLN A 79 -0.49 -5.78 11.62
N GLU A 80 -0.19 -5.26 12.81
CA GLU A 80 -1.20 -4.73 13.72
C GLU A 80 -1.89 -3.52 13.10
N ALA A 81 -3.20 -3.43 13.35
CA ALA A 81 -4.01 -2.33 12.85
C ALA A 81 -3.78 -1.09 13.73
N THR A 82 -3.59 0.06 13.09
CA THR A 82 -3.62 1.38 13.71
C THR A 82 -4.99 2.03 13.50
N ASN A 83 -5.29 3.08 14.28
CA ASN A 83 -6.55 3.84 14.13
C ASN A 83 -6.69 4.48 12.74
N LYS A 84 -5.59 4.95 12.17
CA LYS A 84 -5.49 5.40 10.77
C LYS A 84 -4.86 4.30 9.95
N LEU A 85 -5.47 3.91 8.84
CA LEU A 85 -4.88 2.99 7.88
C LEU A 85 -4.59 3.73 6.59
N ASN A 86 -3.45 3.44 5.97
CA ASN A 86 -3.18 3.81 4.59
C ASN A 86 -3.80 2.74 3.68
N TYR A 87 -4.25 3.10 2.48
CA TYR A 87 -4.70 2.11 1.51
C TYR A 87 -4.33 2.47 0.08
N ILE A 88 -4.18 1.43 -0.73
CA ILE A 88 -3.92 1.53 -2.16
C ILE A 88 -4.65 0.41 -2.90
N THR A 89 -5.21 0.74 -4.07
CA THR A 89 -5.78 -0.25 -4.97
C THR A 89 -4.78 -0.59 -6.06
N VAL A 90 -4.57 -1.86 -6.33
CA VAL A 90 -3.64 -2.36 -7.34
C VAL A 90 -4.42 -3.23 -8.32
N LYS A 91 -4.15 -3.04 -9.61
CA LYS A 91 -4.59 -3.97 -10.67
C LYS A 91 -3.38 -4.68 -11.25
N TYR A 92 -3.44 -5.99 -11.33
CA TYR A 92 -2.35 -6.80 -11.88
C TYR A 92 -2.89 -8.03 -12.60
N VAL A 93 -2.16 -8.52 -13.60
CA VAL A 93 -2.44 -9.81 -14.24
C VAL A 93 -1.85 -10.91 -13.37
N ASN A 94 -2.64 -11.93 -13.07
CA ASN A 94 -2.18 -13.14 -12.39
C ASN A 94 -1.88 -14.22 -13.45
N GLY A 95 -0.59 -14.44 -13.77
CA GLY A 95 -0.15 -15.36 -14.82
C GLY A 95 0.23 -14.71 -16.16
N THR A 96 0.71 -15.53 -17.10
CA THR A 96 1.25 -15.10 -18.41
C THR A 96 0.18 -14.75 -19.45
N THR A 97 -1.09 -15.06 -19.19
CA THR A 97 -2.21 -14.77 -20.10
C THR A 97 -3.07 -13.65 -19.52
N ALA A 98 -3.29 -12.59 -20.31
CA ALA A 98 -3.98 -11.36 -19.91
C ALA A 98 -5.45 -11.52 -19.44
N GLN A 99 -5.99 -12.74 -19.43
CA GLN A 99 -7.39 -13.01 -19.07
C GLN A 99 -7.70 -12.84 -17.57
N ASP A 100 -6.72 -13.02 -16.67
CA ASP A 100 -6.96 -12.99 -15.22
C ASP A 100 -6.47 -11.67 -14.59
N THR A 101 -7.14 -10.56 -14.91
CA THR A 101 -6.88 -9.27 -14.26
C THR A 101 -7.51 -9.25 -12.87
N VAL A 102 -6.66 -9.15 -11.84
CA VAL A 102 -7.06 -9.02 -10.44
C VAL A 102 -7.06 -7.54 -10.05
N SER A 103 -8.08 -7.11 -9.30
CA SER A 103 -8.11 -5.82 -8.61
C SER A 103 -8.27 -6.03 -7.11
N GLN A 104 -7.32 -5.50 -6.34
CA GLN A 104 -7.27 -5.63 -4.89
C GLN A 104 -6.98 -4.30 -4.20
N THR A 105 -7.59 -4.08 -3.05
CA THR A 105 -7.24 -2.96 -2.16
C THR A 105 -6.49 -3.49 -0.95
N PHE A 106 -5.29 -2.95 -0.73
CA PHE A 106 -4.43 -3.27 0.41
C PHE A 106 -4.53 -2.16 1.45
N TYR A 107 -4.67 -2.55 2.71
CA TYR A 107 -4.65 -1.67 3.87
C TYR A 107 -3.35 -1.87 4.63
N LEU A 108 -2.67 -0.77 4.94
CA LEU A 108 -1.39 -0.73 5.64
C LEU A 108 -1.56 0.06 6.94
N ASN A 109 -0.74 -0.25 7.94
CA ASN A 109 -0.70 0.53 9.16
C ASN A 109 -0.15 1.95 8.89
N ASP A 110 -0.37 2.85 9.85
CA ASP A 110 0.01 4.26 9.71
C ASP A 110 1.52 4.44 9.51
N GLU A 111 2.32 3.63 10.22
CA GLU A 111 3.78 3.66 10.16
C GLU A 111 4.34 3.10 8.84
N LEU A 112 3.48 2.54 7.98
CA LEU A 112 3.84 1.86 6.74
C LEU A 112 4.92 0.81 7.00
N THR A 113 4.69 -0.09 7.96
CA THR A 113 5.56 -1.24 8.22
C THR A 113 5.05 -2.52 7.56
N GLY A 114 3.79 -2.55 7.15
CA GLY A 114 3.27 -3.68 6.38
C GLY A 114 1.75 -3.67 6.17
N VAL A 115 1.26 -4.76 5.58
CA VAL A 115 -0.16 -4.96 5.27
C VAL A 115 -0.90 -5.46 6.51
N VAL A 116 -2.01 -4.79 6.84
CA VAL A 116 -2.92 -5.12 7.94
C VAL A 116 -4.05 -6.04 7.47
N ALA A 117 -4.55 -5.79 6.25
CA ALA A 117 -5.57 -6.59 5.57
C ALA A 117 -5.59 -6.24 4.07
N PHE A 118 -6.25 -7.05 3.26
CA PHE A 118 -6.55 -6.72 1.86
C PHE A 118 -7.88 -7.34 1.45
N LYS A 119 -8.47 -6.82 0.36
CA LYS A 119 -9.71 -7.35 -0.22
C LYS A 119 -9.62 -7.40 -1.74
N ASN A 120 -10.38 -8.32 -2.34
CA ASN A 120 -10.70 -8.28 -3.77
C ASN A 120 -11.78 -7.22 -4.02
N ASN A 121 -11.71 -6.54 -5.16
CA ASN A 121 -12.71 -5.56 -5.60
C ASN A 121 -13.68 -6.09 -6.67
N GLN A 122 -13.58 -7.38 -6.97
CA GLN A 122 -14.50 -8.12 -7.85
C GLN A 122 -15.80 -8.42 -7.09
#